data_AF-A0A0Q7Z426-F1
#
_entry.id   AF-A0A0Q7Z426-F1
#
_cell.length_a   1.000
_cell.length_b   1.000
_cell.length_c   1.000
_cell.angle_alpha   90.00
_cell.angle_beta   90.00
_cell.angle_gamma   90.00
#
_symmetry.space_group_name_H-M   'P 1'
#
loop_
_entity.id
_entity.type
_entity.pdbx_description
1 polymer ?
#
loop_
_entity_poly.entity_id
_entity_poly.type
_entity_poly.pdbx_seq_one_letter_code
_entity_poly.pdbx_strand_id
1 'polypeptide(L)'
;MSKIFRRIFSIFLTALAFGSATAAHAAPGPIAVTDFVCPIGGERFAQETGYISDLTESWPDGSRPGDEKVDTIVAECPGNGFVFHPRFAYTPAQLGLAETLIASADYRALAGETRLVRLLWLAPRVGRPAGEQYILLIQASWAARNPAERAALMTRIADEGPALIAAARLTGADEFIARRTVINAQREIGRMAEAQQDHDRLTPQTFDMLKADDGHSTIGPFFDLQKLIEAGDRDRWPLQIMPAEWADAICGGARLDNVLGAWQAATSPAACTRHRQRVAAAEIQKANLSTLCADLDPMNADVSLITACVTRDRPDISNAKAKFSANPGPEIARCNATIDDDRDAALSAFCTDYYWALEDRIGVLLANDEPARAILCGPESGGPDDDSLGRGCRLALEFRQDRTIRQMLEDPSTLEGRCAAKGPDADIWLVMACFNHRVRKDRALLIDLVSNPAAYDAQCGYYAPFLGDTVPLDGHPYETRCSVATEIRSNMQGLSANAVPAQKAKCVELYIVLPGAGTHFPCSSAAAVAANFDESAGQDLRPLTSFVRTDAERIVAASKAQRSPMLPKDMVR
;
A
#
# COMPACT_ATOMS: atom_id res chain seq x y z
N MET A 1 -70.97 -28.10 29.16
CA MET A 1 -69.89 -27.46 29.93
C MET A 1 -69.33 -26.28 29.13
N SER A 2 -69.47 -25.09 29.71
CA SER A 2 -68.89 -23.76 29.40
C SER A 2 -68.92 -23.17 27.98
N LYS A 3 -69.78 -22.16 27.79
CA LYS A 3 -69.56 -20.97 26.93
C LYS A 3 -69.18 -19.82 27.87
N ILE A 4 -68.12 -19.04 27.61
CA ILE A 4 -67.94 -17.66 28.14
C ILE A 4 -66.69 -16.96 27.52
N PHE A 5 -66.94 -15.79 26.92
CA PHE A 5 -66.10 -14.58 26.74
C PHE A 5 -64.86 -14.59 25.82
N ARG A 6 -64.80 -13.83 24.70
CA ARG A 6 -64.65 -12.36 24.49
C ARG A 6 -63.28 -11.78 24.89
N ARG A 7 -62.62 -11.12 23.90
CA ARG A 7 -61.64 -10.00 23.99
C ARG A 7 -60.21 -10.41 24.44
N ILE A 8 -59.07 -9.88 23.97
CA ILE A 8 -58.69 -8.68 23.22
C ILE A 8 -57.18 -8.81 22.82
N PHE A 9 -56.81 -8.21 21.68
CA PHE A 9 -55.51 -7.61 21.27
C PHE A 9 -54.17 -8.38 21.21
N SER A 10 -53.51 -8.11 20.07
CA SER A 10 -52.07 -7.89 19.87
C SER A 10 -51.12 -9.07 19.92
N ILE A 11 -50.81 -9.63 18.75
CA ILE A 11 -49.42 -9.90 18.39
C ILE A 11 -49.17 -9.31 17.00
N PHE A 12 -48.28 -8.32 16.99
CA PHE A 12 -47.83 -7.54 15.86
C PHE A 12 -47.16 -8.40 14.78
N LEU A 13 -47.34 -7.98 13.53
CA LEU A 13 -46.49 -8.29 12.40
C LEU A 13 -45.00 -8.12 12.76
N THR A 14 -44.17 -9.10 12.44
CA THR A 14 -42.79 -8.84 12.04
C THR A 14 -42.35 -9.91 11.03
N ALA A 15 -42.74 -9.70 9.77
CA ALA A 15 -42.11 -10.37 8.64
C ALA A 15 -40.75 -9.70 8.44
N LEU A 16 -39.68 -10.33 8.92
CA LEU A 16 -38.30 -9.98 8.58
C LEU A 16 -38.06 -10.38 7.12
N ALA A 17 -38.27 -9.42 6.22
CA ALA A 17 -37.75 -9.47 4.88
C ALA A 17 -36.21 -9.48 4.96
N PHE A 18 -35.60 -10.58 4.52
CA PHE A 18 -34.18 -10.62 4.15
C PHE A 18 -34.00 -9.71 2.93
N GLY A 19 -33.81 -8.41 3.19
CA GLY A 19 -33.36 -7.46 2.19
C GLY A 19 -31.91 -7.76 1.85
N SER A 20 -31.67 -8.21 0.64
CA SER A 20 -30.35 -8.27 0.01
C SER A 20 -29.70 -6.89 0.13
N ALA A 21 -28.70 -6.76 0.99
CA ALA A 21 -27.88 -5.57 1.06
C ALA A 21 -27.03 -5.50 -0.20
N THR A 22 -27.55 -4.89 -1.25
CA THR A 22 -26.70 -4.34 -2.32
C THR A 22 -25.86 -3.25 -1.66
N ALA A 23 -24.55 -3.47 -1.55
CA ALA A 23 -23.60 -2.43 -1.19
C ALA A 23 -23.84 -1.25 -2.14
N ALA A 24 -24.42 -0.17 -1.61
CA ALA A 24 -24.57 1.08 -2.35
C ALA A 24 -23.16 1.57 -2.66
N HIS A 25 -22.76 1.44 -3.92
CA HIS A 25 -21.54 2.05 -4.41
C HIS A 25 -21.69 3.55 -4.19
N ALA A 26 -20.83 4.11 -3.35
CA ALA A 26 -20.80 5.55 -3.11
C ALA A 26 -20.64 6.25 -4.47
N ALA A 27 -21.57 7.15 -4.79
CA ALA A 27 -21.44 7.99 -5.97
C ALA A 27 -20.14 8.81 -5.84
N PRO A 28 -19.32 8.93 -6.91
CA PRO A 28 -18.11 9.74 -6.85
C PRO A 28 -18.47 11.19 -6.47
N GLY A 29 -17.75 11.74 -5.50
CA GLY A 29 -17.93 13.13 -5.06
C GLY A 29 -17.68 14.14 -6.19
N PRO A 30 -18.15 15.39 -6.05
CA PRO A 30 -17.95 16.42 -7.07
C PRO A 30 -16.45 16.70 -7.29
N ILE A 31 -16.02 16.78 -8.55
CA ILE A 31 -14.68 17.26 -8.94
C ILE A 31 -14.58 18.73 -8.51
N ALA A 32 -13.48 19.11 -7.87
CA ALA A 32 -13.31 20.46 -7.34
C ALA A 32 -13.09 21.48 -8.48
N VAL A 33 -13.70 22.66 -8.33
CA VAL A 33 -13.45 23.82 -9.18
C VAL A 33 -12.43 24.71 -8.48
N THR A 34 -11.30 24.95 -9.14
CA THR A 34 -10.18 25.72 -8.58
C THR A 34 -10.02 27.04 -9.32
N ASP A 35 -9.81 28.12 -8.57
CA ASP A 35 -9.50 29.45 -9.11
C ASP A 35 -8.02 29.58 -9.44
N PHE A 36 -7.71 30.10 -10.62
CA PHE A 36 -6.37 30.31 -11.13
C PHE A 36 -6.15 31.76 -11.57
N VAL A 37 -4.87 32.15 -11.56
CA VAL A 37 -4.37 33.35 -12.25
C VAL A 37 -3.46 32.88 -13.36
N CYS A 38 -3.75 33.25 -14.61
CA CYS A 38 -2.90 32.89 -15.74
C CYS A 38 -1.50 33.51 -15.57
N PRO A 39 -0.42 32.70 -15.62
CA PRO A 39 0.95 33.22 -15.49
C PRO A 39 1.34 34.20 -16.59
N ILE A 40 0.67 34.11 -17.75
CA ILE A 40 0.86 35.02 -18.89
C ILE A 40 -0.39 35.91 -18.99
N GLY A 41 -0.24 37.21 -18.79
CA GLY A 41 -1.33 38.19 -18.91
C GLY A 41 -2.18 38.37 -17.64
N GLY A 42 -2.09 37.48 -16.65
CA GLY A 42 -2.67 37.71 -15.31
C GLY A 42 -4.19 37.57 -15.22
N GLU A 43 -4.86 37.02 -16.24
CA GLU A 43 -6.32 36.83 -16.19
C GLU A 43 -6.71 35.82 -15.10
N ARG A 44 -7.84 36.06 -14.44
CA ARG A 44 -8.41 35.15 -13.47
C ARG A 44 -9.43 34.24 -14.13
N PHE A 45 -9.40 32.96 -13.81
CA PHE A 45 -10.35 31.98 -14.31
C PHE A 45 -10.58 30.86 -13.30
N ALA A 46 -11.67 30.12 -13.46
CA ALA A 46 -11.96 28.92 -12.69
C ALA A 46 -11.94 27.71 -13.62
N GLN A 47 -11.37 26.60 -13.19
CA GLN A 47 -11.33 25.34 -13.94
C GLN A 47 -11.61 24.18 -13.00
N GLU A 48 -12.35 23.18 -13.48
CA GLU A 48 -12.40 21.87 -12.81
C GLU A 48 -11.00 21.24 -12.82
N THR A 49 -10.46 20.95 -11.64
CA THR A 49 -9.18 20.28 -11.50
C THR A 49 -9.26 19.14 -10.50
N GLY A 50 -8.34 18.19 -10.67
CA GLY A 50 -8.35 16.95 -9.90
C GLY A 50 -9.17 15.85 -10.56
N TYR A 51 -8.91 14.64 -10.10
CA TYR A 51 -9.57 13.43 -10.55
C TYR A 51 -9.45 12.38 -9.44
N ILE A 52 -10.29 11.35 -9.52
CA ILE A 52 -10.29 10.26 -8.56
C ILE A 52 -9.54 9.08 -9.20
N SER A 53 -8.54 8.55 -8.51
CA SER A 53 -7.92 7.26 -8.83
C SER A 53 -8.04 6.27 -7.68
N ASP A 54 -8.10 4.98 -8.04
CA ASP A 54 -8.04 3.89 -7.07
C ASP A 54 -6.59 3.68 -6.62
N LEU A 55 -6.34 3.88 -5.32
CA LEU A 55 -5.00 3.78 -4.74
C LEU A 55 -4.58 2.33 -4.43
N THR A 56 -5.51 1.38 -4.49
CA THR A 56 -5.27 -0.02 -4.11
C THR A 56 -4.67 -0.85 -5.24
N GLU A 57 -4.90 -0.43 -6.49
CA GLU A 57 -4.44 -1.12 -7.69
C GLU A 57 -3.49 -0.23 -8.49
N SER A 58 -2.45 -0.82 -9.09
CA SER A 58 -1.54 -0.11 -9.97
C SER A 58 -1.10 -0.96 -11.16
N TRP A 59 -0.87 -0.28 -12.28
CA TRP A 59 -0.58 -0.91 -13.55
C TRP A 59 0.93 -0.91 -13.85
N PRO A 60 1.38 -1.69 -14.86
CA PRO A 60 2.79 -1.76 -15.23
C PRO A 60 3.46 -0.43 -15.59
N ASP A 61 2.70 0.55 -16.10
CA ASP A 61 3.18 1.90 -16.39
C ASP A 61 3.11 2.86 -15.18
N GLY A 62 2.72 2.36 -14.01
CA GLY A 62 2.55 3.14 -12.78
C GLY A 62 1.21 3.88 -12.69
N SER A 63 0.37 3.82 -13.74
CA SER A 63 -0.97 4.38 -13.67
C SER A 63 -1.87 3.55 -12.75
N ARG A 64 -3.01 4.12 -12.40
CA ARG A 64 -4.07 3.55 -11.58
C ARG A 64 -5.41 3.64 -12.31
N PRO A 65 -6.40 2.81 -11.96
CA PRO A 65 -7.79 3.04 -12.35
C PRO A 65 -8.19 4.49 -12.07
N GLY A 66 -8.67 5.24 -13.06
CA GLY A 66 -9.03 6.67 -12.95
C GLY A 66 -7.98 7.66 -13.45
N ASP A 67 -6.71 7.25 -13.61
CA ASP A 67 -5.64 8.11 -14.12
C ASP A 67 -5.82 8.51 -15.59
N GLU A 68 -6.80 7.98 -16.32
CA GLU A 68 -7.17 8.49 -17.64
C GLU A 68 -7.69 9.93 -17.61
N LYS A 69 -8.08 10.43 -16.43
CA LYS A 69 -8.51 11.81 -16.21
C LYS A 69 -7.39 12.73 -15.72
N VAL A 70 -6.15 12.24 -15.64
CA VAL A 70 -5.01 13.03 -15.13
C VAL A 70 -4.77 14.33 -15.90
N ASP A 71 -5.29 14.49 -17.12
CA ASP A 71 -5.26 15.77 -17.87
C ASP A 71 -5.91 16.95 -17.13
N THR A 72 -6.80 16.69 -16.18
CA THR A 72 -7.44 17.73 -15.35
C THR A 72 -6.49 18.39 -14.35
N ILE A 73 -5.29 17.83 -14.12
CA ILE A 73 -4.27 18.47 -13.27
C ILE A 73 -3.58 19.65 -13.96
N VAL A 74 -3.74 19.78 -15.29
CA VAL A 74 -3.16 20.88 -16.06
C VAL A 74 -4.19 21.97 -16.26
N ALA A 75 -3.83 23.20 -15.88
CA ALA A 75 -4.66 24.37 -16.07
C ALA A 75 -4.42 24.98 -17.46
N GLU A 76 -5.46 25.56 -18.06
CA GLU A 76 -5.39 26.23 -19.35
C GLU A 76 -5.95 27.64 -19.24
N CYS A 77 -5.16 28.63 -19.62
CA CYS A 77 -5.57 30.03 -19.64
C CYS A 77 -6.57 30.31 -20.78
N PRO A 78 -7.82 30.72 -20.49
CA PRO A 78 -8.83 30.98 -21.52
C PRO A 78 -8.42 32.01 -22.59
N GLY A 79 -7.76 33.10 -22.22
CA GLY A 79 -7.44 34.20 -23.13
C GLY A 79 -6.34 33.94 -24.15
N ASN A 80 -5.39 33.05 -23.85
CA ASN A 80 -4.21 32.82 -24.70
C ASN A 80 -3.86 31.34 -24.97
N GLY A 81 -4.58 30.40 -24.35
CA GLY A 81 -4.36 28.95 -24.54
C GLY A 81 -3.06 28.43 -23.95
N PHE A 82 -2.40 29.18 -23.06
CA PHE A 82 -1.24 28.71 -22.31
C PHE A 82 -1.67 27.62 -21.34
N VAL A 83 -1.07 26.42 -21.47
CA VAL A 83 -1.25 25.33 -20.52
C VAL A 83 -0.09 25.31 -19.53
N PHE A 84 -0.40 25.10 -18.26
CA PHE A 84 0.61 25.02 -17.20
C PHE A 84 0.22 24.02 -16.12
N HIS A 85 1.23 23.40 -15.51
CA HIS A 85 1.01 22.57 -14.34
C HIS A 85 1.03 23.48 -13.10
N PRO A 86 -0.05 23.56 -12.29
CA PRO A 86 -0.12 24.46 -11.15
C PRO A 86 1.00 24.26 -10.13
N ARG A 87 1.58 23.05 -10.08
CA ARG A 87 2.70 22.75 -9.18
C ARG A 87 4.08 23.12 -9.71
N PHE A 88 4.19 23.53 -10.96
CA PHE A 88 5.49 23.90 -11.53
C PHE A 88 5.77 25.37 -11.28
N ALA A 89 6.93 25.67 -10.68
CA ALA A 89 7.41 27.04 -10.56
C ALA A 89 7.95 27.53 -11.91
N TYR A 90 7.42 28.63 -12.45
CA TYR A 90 7.89 29.24 -13.70
C TYR A 90 8.68 30.51 -13.41
N THR A 91 9.88 30.61 -13.98
CA THR A 91 10.66 31.86 -13.93
C THR A 91 10.13 32.87 -14.96
N PRO A 92 10.37 34.18 -14.76
CA PRO A 92 9.99 35.19 -15.75
C PRO A 92 10.56 34.93 -17.16
N ALA A 93 11.78 34.41 -17.24
CA ALA A 93 12.40 34.05 -18.53
C ALA A 93 11.65 32.91 -19.23
N GLN A 94 11.21 31.90 -18.48
CA GLN A 94 10.41 30.80 -19.01
C GLN A 94 9.04 31.27 -19.48
N LEU A 95 8.41 32.18 -18.74
CA LEU A 95 7.13 32.76 -19.13
C LEU A 95 7.23 33.62 -20.40
N GLY A 96 8.30 34.41 -20.55
CA GLY A 96 8.54 35.17 -21.78
C GLY A 96 8.77 34.28 -23.01
N LEU A 97 9.50 33.17 -22.85
CA LEU A 97 9.64 32.16 -23.91
C LEU A 97 8.29 31.49 -24.22
N ALA A 98 7.54 31.09 -23.18
CA ALA A 98 6.23 30.48 -23.34
C ALA A 98 5.26 31.39 -24.09
N GLU A 99 5.22 32.69 -23.78
CA GLU A 99 4.39 33.69 -24.46
C GLU A 99 4.68 33.75 -25.97
N THR A 100 5.96 33.69 -26.35
CA THR A 100 6.35 33.63 -27.77
C THR A 100 5.93 32.30 -28.41
N LEU A 101 6.11 31.20 -27.70
CA LEU A 101 5.84 29.85 -28.20
C LEU A 101 4.34 29.59 -28.40
N ILE A 102 3.47 30.04 -27.49
CA ILE A 102 2.02 29.81 -27.63
C ILE A 102 1.41 30.55 -28.82
N ALA A 103 2.04 31.65 -29.26
CA ALA A 103 1.65 32.38 -30.48
C ALA A 103 2.12 31.68 -31.79
N SER A 104 3.06 30.73 -31.69
CA SER A 104 3.64 30.05 -32.86
C SER A 104 2.61 29.19 -33.60
N ALA A 105 2.88 28.91 -34.88
CA ALA A 105 2.04 28.00 -35.66
C ALA A 105 2.10 26.57 -35.12
N ASP A 106 3.28 26.12 -34.69
CA ASP A 106 3.51 24.76 -34.19
C ASP A 106 2.70 24.48 -32.92
N TYR A 107 2.68 25.42 -31.96
CA TYR A 107 1.87 25.24 -30.75
C TYR A 107 0.37 25.27 -31.05
N ARG A 108 -0.07 26.19 -31.92
CA ARG A 108 -1.49 26.28 -32.33
C ARG A 108 -1.98 25.03 -33.07
N ALA A 109 -1.09 24.32 -33.76
CA ALA A 109 -1.43 23.04 -34.39
C ALA A 109 -1.79 21.95 -33.36
N LEU A 110 -1.40 22.11 -32.08
CA LEU A 110 -1.72 21.17 -30.99
C LEU A 110 -3.08 21.45 -30.33
N ALA A 111 -3.90 22.38 -30.84
CA ALA A 111 -5.19 22.71 -30.23
C ALA A 111 -6.15 21.51 -30.08
N GLY A 112 -5.97 20.47 -30.90
CA GLY A 112 -6.72 19.21 -30.80
C GLY A 112 -6.18 18.20 -29.78
N GLU A 113 -5.00 18.44 -29.19
CA GLU A 113 -4.32 17.55 -28.25
C GLU A 113 -4.74 17.79 -26.80
N THR A 114 -4.43 16.84 -25.91
CA THR A 114 -4.63 16.98 -24.46
C THR A 114 -3.78 18.12 -23.88
N ARG A 115 -4.17 18.67 -22.72
CA ARG A 115 -3.40 19.74 -22.06
C ARG A 115 -2.00 19.23 -21.67
N LEU A 116 -1.89 17.98 -21.23
CA LEU A 116 -0.62 17.32 -20.94
C LEU A 116 0.28 17.19 -22.17
N VAL A 117 -0.24 16.81 -23.34
CA VAL A 117 0.55 16.75 -24.58
C VAL A 117 1.05 18.14 -24.99
N ARG A 118 0.19 19.17 -24.89
CA ARG A 118 0.59 20.56 -25.14
C ARG A 118 1.66 21.04 -24.16
N LEU A 119 1.52 20.71 -22.88
CA LEU A 119 2.49 21.06 -21.84
C LEU A 119 3.81 20.34 -22.04
N LEU A 120 3.77 19.05 -22.39
CA LEU A 120 4.95 18.24 -22.72
C LEU A 120 5.70 18.79 -23.95
N TRP A 121 5.00 19.37 -24.92
CA TRP A 121 5.64 20.07 -26.04
C TRP A 121 6.36 21.35 -25.60
N LEU A 122 5.76 22.12 -24.68
CA LEU A 122 6.35 23.34 -24.13
C LEU A 122 7.56 23.06 -23.23
N ALA A 123 7.50 22.00 -22.41
CA ALA A 123 8.45 21.72 -21.35
C ALA A 123 9.94 21.79 -21.77
N PRO A 124 10.42 21.07 -22.80
CA PRO A 124 11.81 21.18 -23.23
C PRO A 124 12.15 22.56 -23.81
N ARG A 125 11.19 23.24 -24.46
CA ARG A 125 11.40 24.53 -25.15
C ARG A 125 11.53 25.70 -24.18
N VAL A 126 10.93 25.58 -23.00
CA VAL A 126 11.12 26.52 -21.88
C VAL A 126 12.17 26.01 -20.88
N GLY A 127 12.94 24.96 -21.23
CA GLY A 127 14.03 24.46 -20.41
C GLY A 127 13.60 23.89 -19.06
N ARG A 128 12.47 23.15 -19.00
CA ARG A 128 12.10 22.40 -17.79
C ARG A 128 13.14 21.31 -17.48
N PRO A 129 13.38 20.96 -16.21
CA PRO A 129 14.23 19.83 -15.84
C PRO A 129 13.82 18.51 -16.48
N ALA A 130 14.79 17.64 -16.78
CA ALA A 130 14.54 16.35 -17.44
C ALA A 130 13.60 15.42 -16.65
N GLY A 131 13.68 15.44 -15.31
CA GLY A 131 12.79 14.64 -14.46
C GLY A 131 11.32 15.04 -14.60
N GLU A 132 11.04 16.34 -14.72
CA GLU A 132 9.68 16.82 -14.96
C GLU A 132 9.19 16.52 -16.37
N GLN A 133 10.07 16.64 -17.37
CA GLN A 133 9.75 16.23 -18.74
C GLN A 133 9.38 14.75 -18.80
N TYR A 134 10.11 13.90 -18.07
CA TYR A 134 9.84 12.47 -17.95
C TYR A 134 8.48 12.20 -17.29
N ILE A 135 8.19 12.84 -16.16
CA ILE A 135 6.90 12.68 -15.47
C ILE A 135 5.73 13.14 -16.35
N LEU A 136 5.87 14.29 -17.03
CA LEU A 136 4.85 14.76 -17.98
C LEU A 136 4.61 13.77 -19.12
N LEU A 137 5.68 13.16 -19.64
CA LEU A 137 5.59 12.17 -20.70
C LEU A 137 4.82 10.91 -20.24
N ILE A 138 5.08 10.45 -19.02
CA ILE A 138 4.33 9.35 -18.41
C ILE A 138 2.86 9.73 -18.24
N GLN A 139 2.56 10.86 -17.59
CA GLN A 139 1.20 11.30 -17.33
C GLN A 139 0.40 11.53 -18.61
N ALA A 140 1.03 12.08 -19.66
CA ALA A 140 0.41 12.20 -20.97
C ALA A 140 -0.03 10.83 -21.51
N SER A 141 0.78 9.78 -21.32
CA SER A 141 0.44 8.41 -21.75
C SER A 141 -0.77 7.81 -21.00
N TRP A 142 -0.97 8.24 -19.75
CA TRP A 142 -2.12 7.84 -18.94
C TRP A 142 -3.41 8.52 -19.43
N ALA A 143 -3.31 9.84 -19.67
CA ALA A 143 -4.37 10.70 -20.22
C ALA A 143 -4.69 10.46 -21.71
N ALA A 144 -3.96 9.58 -22.38
CA ALA A 144 -4.10 9.33 -23.81
C ALA A 144 -5.55 8.97 -24.17
N ARG A 145 -6.08 9.64 -25.20
CA ARG A 145 -7.49 9.55 -25.55
C ARG A 145 -7.85 8.43 -26.49
N ASN A 146 -6.89 7.72 -27.05
CA ASN A 146 -7.18 6.61 -27.94
C ASN A 146 -5.93 5.74 -28.07
N PRO A 147 -6.07 4.52 -28.61
CA PRO A 147 -4.94 3.62 -28.78
C PRO A 147 -3.79 4.21 -29.61
N ALA A 148 -4.09 5.03 -30.63
CA ALA A 148 -3.04 5.62 -31.47
C ALA A 148 -2.23 6.69 -30.73
N GLU A 149 -2.90 7.56 -29.97
CA GLU A 149 -2.27 8.55 -29.09
C GLU A 149 -1.40 7.86 -28.03
N ARG A 150 -1.93 6.80 -27.39
CA ARG A 150 -1.15 6.03 -26.41
C ARG A 150 0.06 5.36 -27.04
N ALA A 151 -0.10 4.72 -28.20
CA ALA A 151 1.01 4.07 -28.88
C ALA A 151 2.13 5.06 -29.25
N ALA A 152 1.77 6.27 -29.68
CA ALA A 152 2.72 7.34 -29.95
C ALA A 152 3.47 7.77 -28.67
N LEU A 153 2.75 7.96 -27.56
CA LEU A 153 3.34 8.34 -26.27
C LEU A 153 4.20 7.22 -25.66
N MET A 154 3.79 5.96 -25.77
CA MET A 154 4.59 4.81 -25.35
C MET A 154 5.85 4.65 -26.20
N THR A 155 5.78 4.94 -27.50
CA THR A 155 6.98 5.00 -28.35
C THR A 155 7.96 6.06 -27.84
N ARG A 156 7.46 7.26 -27.49
CA ARG A 156 8.29 8.32 -26.90
C ARG A 156 8.85 7.92 -25.53
N ILE A 157 8.09 7.23 -24.67
CA ILE A 157 8.62 6.72 -23.39
C ILE A 157 9.76 5.74 -23.63
N ALA A 158 9.60 4.81 -24.57
CA ALA A 158 10.62 3.84 -24.92
C ALA A 158 11.90 4.50 -25.50
N ASP A 159 11.72 5.51 -26.37
CA ASP A 159 12.83 6.13 -27.11
C ASP A 159 13.51 7.28 -26.34
N GLU A 160 12.75 8.15 -25.67
CA GLU A 160 13.25 9.34 -24.95
C GLU A 160 13.53 9.04 -23.47
N GLY A 161 12.80 8.09 -22.87
CA GLY A 161 12.84 7.78 -21.44
C GLY A 161 14.25 7.52 -20.90
N PRO A 162 15.07 6.63 -21.50
CA PRO A 162 16.43 6.36 -21.02
C PRO A 162 17.31 7.61 -20.91
N ALA A 163 17.22 8.52 -21.89
CA ALA A 163 17.99 9.76 -21.90
C ALA A 163 17.48 10.75 -20.84
N LEU A 164 16.16 10.86 -20.68
CA LEU A 164 15.55 11.72 -19.65
C LEU A 164 15.87 11.24 -18.24
N ILE A 165 15.81 9.93 -17.98
CA ILE A 165 16.17 9.32 -16.69
C ILE A 165 17.63 9.62 -16.34
N ALA A 166 18.55 9.41 -17.29
CA ALA A 166 19.97 9.69 -17.10
C ALA A 166 20.23 11.20 -16.85
N ALA A 167 19.58 12.08 -17.60
CA ALA A 167 19.71 13.53 -17.43
C ALA A 167 19.11 14.03 -16.11
N ALA A 168 18.04 13.39 -15.63
CA ALA A 168 17.43 13.67 -14.34
C ALA A 168 18.27 13.16 -13.16
N ARG A 169 19.25 12.28 -13.41
CA ARG A 169 20.10 11.66 -12.39
C ARG A 169 19.28 10.95 -11.30
N LEU A 170 18.21 10.27 -11.71
CA LEU A 170 17.44 9.42 -10.80
C LEU A 170 18.34 8.30 -10.27
N THR A 171 18.14 7.90 -9.02
CA THR A 171 18.92 6.83 -8.36
C THR A 171 18.02 5.96 -7.48
N GLY A 172 18.44 4.73 -7.18
CA GLY A 172 17.72 3.86 -6.25
C GLY A 172 16.32 3.51 -6.75
N ALA A 173 15.30 3.66 -5.89
CA ALA A 173 13.92 3.31 -6.20
C ALA A 173 13.33 4.13 -7.37
N ASP A 174 13.66 5.42 -7.47
CA ASP A 174 13.15 6.30 -8.53
C ASP A 174 13.68 5.88 -9.91
N GLU A 175 14.97 5.54 -10.00
CA GLU A 175 15.56 5.03 -11.24
C GLU A 175 14.92 3.69 -11.64
N PHE A 176 14.72 2.81 -10.66
CA PHE A 176 14.10 1.51 -10.88
C PHE A 176 12.68 1.62 -11.42
N ILE A 177 11.83 2.44 -10.78
CA ILE A 177 10.45 2.68 -11.21
C ILE A 177 10.44 3.27 -12.62
N ALA A 178 11.31 4.25 -12.88
CA ALA A 178 11.39 4.88 -14.19
C ALA A 178 11.80 3.88 -15.30
N ARG A 179 12.86 3.08 -15.07
CA ARG A 179 13.29 2.04 -16.03
C ARG A 179 12.21 0.99 -16.25
N ARG A 180 11.46 0.61 -15.21
CA ARG A 180 10.31 -0.30 -15.34
C ARG A 180 9.23 0.26 -16.26
N THR A 181 8.91 1.55 -16.16
CA THR A 181 7.94 2.20 -17.06
C THR A 181 8.42 2.16 -18.52
N VAL A 182 9.72 2.34 -18.77
CA VAL A 182 10.32 2.19 -20.11
C VAL A 182 10.16 0.76 -20.64
N ILE A 183 10.44 -0.25 -19.82
CA ILE A 183 10.26 -1.67 -20.18
C ILE A 183 8.80 -1.97 -20.52
N ASN A 184 7.84 -1.47 -19.72
CA ASN A 184 6.43 -1.64 -20.05
C ASN A 184 6.04 -0.92 -21.35
N ALA A 185 6.59 0.26 -21.62
CA ALA A 185 6.33 0.95 -22.87
C ALA A 185 6.81 0.14 -24.08
N GLN A 186 8.01 -0.45 -24.01
CA GLN A 186 8.55 -1.38 -25.00
C GLN A 186 7.62 -2.59 -25.21
N ARG A 187 7.09 -3.18 -24.12
CA ARG A 187 6.10 -4.27 -24.18
C ARG A 187 4.85 -3.87 -24.96
N GLU A 188 4.19 -2.76 -24.59
CA GLU A 188 2.94 -2.33 -25.22
C GLU A 188 3.11 -2.05 -26.72
N ILE A 189 4.21 -1.41 -27.11
CA ILE A 189 4.52 -1.14 -28.53
C ILE A 189 5.08 -2.38 -29.27
N GLY A 190 5.23 -3.52 -28.59
CA GLY A 190 5.59 -4.81 -29.19
C GLY A 190 7.09 -5.05 -29.39
N ARG A 191 7.95 -4.22 -28.80
CA ARG A 191 9.41 -4.41 -28.79
C ARG A 191 9.81 -5.41 -27.69
N MET A 192 9.26 -6.62 -27.75
CA MET A 192 9.39 -7.64 -26.69
C MET A 192 10.83 -8.04 -26.40
N ALA A 193 11.67 -8.13 -27.45
CA ALA A 193 13.09 -8.47 -27.28
C ALA A 193 13.87 -7.40 -26.51
N GLU A 194 13.59 -6.11 -26.78
CA GLU A 194 14.16 -4.98 -26.04
C GLU A 194 13.65 -4.98 -24.59
N ALA A 195 12.34 -5.17 -24.40
CA ALA A 195 11.73 -5.27 -23.07
C ALA A 195 12.36 -6.38 -22.23
N GLN A 196 12.55 -7.57 -22.79
CA GLN A 196 13.20 -8.69 -22.09
C GLN A 196 14.65 -8.34 -21.74
N GLN A 197 15.40 -7.80 -22.69
CA GLN A 197 16.80 -7.47 -22.49
C GLN A 197 17.00 -6.41 -21.39
N ASP A 198 16.15 -5.38 -21.37
CA ASP A 198 16.23 -4.32 -20.37
C ASP A 198 15.70 -4.77 -19.01
N HIS A 199 14.70 -5.67 -18.98
CA HIS A 199 14.25 -6.35 -17.76
C HIS A 199 15.37 -7.19 -17.13
N ASP A 200 16.06 -8.02 -17.90
CA ASP A 200 17.15 -8.88 -17.42
C ASP A 200 18.35 -8.07 -16.85
N ARG A 201 18.53 -6.84 -17.34
CA ARG A 201 19.55 -5.90 -16.85
C ARG A 201 19.14 -5.17 -15.58
N LEU A 202 17.84 -5.13 -15.24
CA LEU A 202 17.37 -4.44 -14.04
C LEU A 202 17.64 -5.33 -12.82
N THR A 203 18.77 -5.08 -12.14
CA THR A 203 19.29 -6.02 -11.13
C THR A 203 18.47 -6.07 -9.82
N PRO A 204 18.41 -7.24 -9.16
CA PRO A 204 17.74 -7.43 -7.86
C PRO A 204 18.27 -6.61 -6.68
N GLN A 205 19.44 -5.97 -6.75
CA GLN A 205 19.99 -5.19 -5.62
C GLN A 205 19.11 -3.98 -5.25
N THR A 206 18.27 -3.49 -6.18
CA THR A 206 17.25 -2.48 -5.91
C THR A 206 16.01 -3.07 -5.20
N PHE A 207 15.81 -4.39 -5.23
CA PHE A 207 14.72 -5.09 -4.52
C PHE A 207 14.91 -5.10 -3.01
N ASP A 208 16.14 -5.27 -2.55
CA ASP A 208 16.42 -5.26 -1.11
C ASP A 208 16.19 -3.86 -0.49
N MET A 209 16.31 -2.80 -1.30
CA MET A 209 15.93 -1.44 -0.91
C MET A 209 14.40 -1.25 -0.85
N LEU A 210 13.64 -1.87 -1.75
CA LEU A 210 12.17 -1.80 -1.78
C LEU A 210 11.51 -2.65 -0.69
N LYS A 211 12.17 -3.72 -0.21
CA LYS A 211 11.70 -4.51 0.95
C LYS A 211 11.78 -3.75 2.28
N ALA A 212 12.58 -2.69 2.36
CA ALA A 212 12.70 -1.86 3.55
C ALA A 212 11.61 -0.77 3.63
N ASP A 213 10.78 -0.63 2.58
CA ASP A 213 9.69 0.34 2.49
C ASP A 213 8.35 -0.33 2.88
N ASP A 214 7.65 0.29 3.82
CA ASP A 214 6.73 -0.28 4.80
C ASP A 214 5.31 -0.56 4.26
N GLY A 215 5.21 -1.42 3.24
CA GLY A 215 3.95 -2.15 2.94
C GLY A 215 3.11 -1.64 1.78
N HIS A 216 3.65 -0.80 0.90
CA HIS A 216 3.07 -0.57 -0.42
C HIS A 216 3.84 -1.41 -1.44
N SER A 217 3.33 -2.58 -1.80
CA SER A 217 4.06 -3.55 -2.63
C SER A 217 4.19 -3.07 -4.09
N THR A 218 5.11 -2.14 -4.33
CA THR A 218 5.66 -1.80 -5.65
C THR A 218 6.36 -3.00 -6.31
N ILE A 219 6.62 -4.06 -5.54
CA ILE A 219 7.29 -5.31 -5.93
C ILE A 219 6.40 -6.26 -6.75
N GLY A 220 5.11 -6.42 -6.38
CA GLY A 220 4.20 -7.35 -7.08
C GLY A 220 4.10 -7.06 -8.58
N PRO A 221 3.84 -5.81 -8.97
CA PRO A 221 3.77 -5.40 -10.37
C PRO A 221 5.10 -5.49 -11.18
N PHE A 222 6.25 -5.80 -10.57
CA PHE A 222 7.50 -6.09 -11.29
C PHE A 222 7.58 -7.53 -11.77
N PHE A 223 7.35 -8.51 -10.89
CA PHE A 223 7.37 -9.93 -11.27
C PHE A 223 6.28 -10.25 -12.31
N ASP A 224 5.22 -9.47 -12.26
CA ASP A 224 4.14 -9.51 -13.23
C ASP A 224 4.56 -9.02 -14.62
N LEU A 225 5.52 -8.09 -14.74
CA LEU A 225 5.95 -7.56 -16.04
C LEU A 225 6.71 -8.61 -16.87
N GLN A 226 7.56 -9.42 -16.26
CA GLN A 226 8.26 -10.52 -16.95
C GLN A 226 7.27 -11.49 -17.62
N LYS A 227 6.27 -11.95 -16.85
CA LYS A 227 5.25 -12.89 -17.35
C LYS A 227 4.50 -12.32 -18.55
N LEU A 228 4.22 -11.01 -18.54
CA LEU A 228 3.54 -10.33 -19.63
C LEU A 228 4.41 -10.24 -20.89
N ILE A 229 5.71 -9.97 -20.74
CA ILE A 229 6.67 -9.96 -21.85
C ILE A 229 6.77 -11.35 -22.48
N GLU A 230 6.96 -12.39 -21.66
CA GLU A 230 7.05 -13.79 -22.11
C GLU A 230 5.76 -14.25 -22.81
N ALA A 231 4.60 -13.81 -22.32
CA ALA A 231 3.30 -14.10 -22.95
C ALA A 231 3.03 -13.29 -24.23
N GLY A 232 3.91 -12.35 -24.59
CA GLY A 232 3.71 -11.41 -25.69
C GLY A 232 2.48 -10.52 -25.49
N ASP A 233 2.12 -10.22 -24.24
CA ASP A 233 0.96 -9.42 -23.90
C ASP A 233 1.25 -7.93 -24.14
N ARG A 234 0.49 -7.32 -25.05
CA ARG A 234 0.64 -5.90 -25.44
C ARG A 234 -0.47 -5.02 -24.89
N ASP A 235 -1.39 -5.59 -24.13
CA ASP A 235 -2.56 -4.86 -23.67
C ASP A 235 -2.14 -3.88 -22.57
N ARG A 236 -2.67 -2.66 -22.63
CA ARG A 236 -2.49 -1.63 -21.59
C ARG A 236 -2.91 -2.17 -20.22
N TRP A 237 -4.04 -2.88 -20.19
CA TRP A 237 -4.62 -3.52 -19.01
C TRP A 237 -4.49 -5.04 -19.11
N PRO A 238 -3.33 -5.59 -18.73
CA PRO A 238 -3.08 -7.02 -18.82
C PRO A 238 -3.98 -7.81 -17.86
N LEU A 239 -4.88 -8.62 -18.43
CA LEU A 239 -5.85 -9.42 -17.65
C LEU A 239 -5.20 -10.42 -16.68
N GLN A 240 -3.94 -10.80 -16.93
CA GLN A 240 -3.25 -11.82 -16.14
C GLN A 240 -2.95 -11.36 -14.72
N ILE A 241 -2.79 -10.06 -14.53
CA ILE A 241 -2.37 -9.43 -13.26
C ILE A 241 -3.52 -8.63 -12.64
N MET A 242 -4.68 -8.63 -13.29
CA MET A 242 -5.91 -8.03 -12.81
C MET A 242 -6.69 -9.04 -11.94
N PRO A 243 -7.50 -8.58 -10.97
CA PRO A 243 -8.45 -9.45 -10.27
C PRO A 243 -9.30 -10.28 -11.24
N ALA A 244 -9.44 -11.58 -10.94
CA ALA A 244 -10.09 -12.54 -11.83
C ALA A 244 -11.53 -12.13 -12.18
N GLU A 245 -12.24 -11.57 -11.21
CA GLU A 245 -13.61 -11.06 -11.36
C GLU A 245 -13.72 -9.91 -12.36
N TRP A 246 -12.73 -9.01 -12.41
CA TRP A 246 -12.69 -7.95 -13.43
C TRP A 246 -12.34 -8.53 -14.79
N ALA A 247 -11.35 -9.43 -14.86
CA ALA A 247 -10.97 -10.09 -16.10
C ALA A 247 -12.13 -10.90 -16.71
N ASP A 248 -12.89 -11.62 -15.90
CA ASP A 248 -14.08 -12.36 -16.33
C ASP A 248 -15.19 -11.41 -16.81
N ALA A 249 -15.45 -10.33 -16.08
CA ALA A 249 -16.44 -9.33 -16.49
C ALA A 249 -16.08 -8.72 -17.84
N ILE A 250 -14.82 -8.28 -18.01
CA ILE A 250 -14.32 -7.71 -19.27
C ILE A 250 -14.43 -8.72 -20.41
N CYS A 251 -14.00 -9.97 -20.20
CA CYS A 251 -14.10 -11.01 -21.23
C CYS A 251 -15.53 -11.46 -21.51
N GLY A 252 -16.46 -11.24 -20.58
CA GLY A 252 -17.90 -11.39 -20.76
C GLY A 252 -18.57 -10.19 -21.46
N GLY A 253 -17.81 -9.15 -21.81
CA GLY A 253 -18.30 -7.97 -22.52
C GLY A 253 -18.77 -6.83 -21.60
N ALA A 254 -18.51 -6.90 -20.30
CA ALA A 254 -18.80 -5.81 -19.38
C ALA A 254 -17.90 -4.60 -19.69
N ARG A 255 -18.51 -3.42 -19.66
CA ARG A 255 -17.78 -2.14 -19.75
C ARG A 255 -17.52 -1.63 -18.34
N LEU A 256 -16.26 -1.64 -17.93
CA LEU A 256 -15.83 -1.09 -16.64
C LEU A 256 -15.49 0.40 -16.78
N ASP A 257 -16.32 1.17 -17.48
CA ASP A 257 -16.00 2.56 -17.85
C ASP A 257 -15.76 3.48 -16.63
N ASN A 258 -16.38 3.17 -15.49
CA ASN A 258 -16.23 3.93 -14.25
C ASN A 258 -14.95 3.59 -13.46
N VAL A 259 -14.27 2.50 -13.83
CA VAL A 259 -13.06 1.99 -13.14
C VAL A 259 -11.85 2.14 -14.07
N LEU A 260 -11.99 1.75 -15.33
CA LEU A 260 -10.91 1.68 -16.31
C LEU A 260 -11.03 2.73 -17.43
N GLY A 261 -12.04 3.62 -17.41
CA GLY A 261 -12.26 4.64 -18.45
C GLY A 261 -12.95 4.15 -19.74
N ALA A 262 -13.63 5.09 -20.42
CA ALA A 262 -14.65 4.83 -21.46
C ALA A 262 -14.20 4.20 -22.81
N TRP A 263 -12.89 4.12 -23.10
CA TRP A 263 -12.33 3.54 -24.35
C TRP A 263 -11.33 2.42 -24.11
N GLN A 264 -11.12 2.08 -22.86
CA GLN A 264 -9.96 1.33 -22.41
C GLN A 264 -10.29 -0.15 -22.14
N ALA A 265 -11.56 -0.55 -22.23
CA ALA A 265 -12.01 -1.94 -22.16
C ALA A 265 -11.79 -2.76 -23.44
N ALA A 266 -11.14 -2.20 -24.47
CA ALA A 266 -10.79 -2.94 -25.70
C ALA A 266 -9.64 -3.92 -25.43
N THR A 267 -9.95 -4.96 -24.69
CA THR A 267 -9.02 -6.05 -24.39
C THR A 267 -8.92 -6.95 -25.61
N SER A 268 -7.72 -7.39 -25.96
CA SER A 268 -7.56 -8.18 -27.17
C SER A 268 -8.31 -9.52 -27.02
N PRO A 269 -8.98 -10.03 -28.08
CA PRO A 269 -9.54 -11.39 -28.06
C PRO A 269 -8.49 -12.44 -27.70
N ALA A 270 -7.22 -12.16 -28.00
CA ALA A 270 -6.07 -12.96 -27.60
C ALA A 270 -5.89 -12.99 -26.07
N ALA A 271 -5.93 -11.85 -25.38
CA ALA A 271 -5.86 -11.80 -23.92
C ALA A 271 -7.03 -12.53 -23.24
N CYS A 272 -8.26 -12.35 -23.73
CA CYS A 272 -9.40 -13.12 -23.20
C CYS A 272 -9.31 -14.63 -23.50
N THR A 273 -8.63 -15.01 -24.57
CA THR A 273 -8.34 -16.43 -24.83
C THR A 273 -7.30 -16.96 -23.85
N ARG A 274 -6.20 -16.23 -23.62
CA ARG A 274 -5.18 -16.59 -22.60
C ARG A 274 -5.78 -16.68 -21.21
N HIS A 275 -6.61 -15.72 -20.81
CA HIS A 275 -7.29 -15.74 -19.51
C HIS A 275 -8.19 -16.97 -19.35
N ARG A 276 -9.04 -17.27 -20.34
CA ARG A 276 -9.89 -18.48 -20.31
C ARG A 276 -9.07 -19.77 -20.26
N GLN A 277 -7.97 -19.85 -20.99
CA GLN A 277 -7.05 -20.99 -20.94
C GLN A 277 -6.43 -21.16 -19.55
N ARG A 278 -6.02 -20.05 -18.91
CA ARG A 278 -5.49 -20.05 -17.55
C ARG A 278 -6.53 -20.48 -16.53
N VAL A 279 -7.76 -19.94 -16.60
CA VAL A 279 -8.85 -20.33 -15.72
C VAL A 279 -9.18 -21.81 -15.90
N ALA A 280 -9.25 -22.29 -17.14
CA ALA A 280 -9.48 -23.71 -17.42
C ALA A 280 -8.34 -24.59 -16.89
N ALA A 281 -7.07 -24.18 -17.06
CA ALA A 281 -5.92 -24.89 -16.52
C ALA A 281 -5.94 -24.92 -14.98
N ALA A 282 -6.28 -23.80 -14.34
CA ALA A 282 -6.43 -23.70 -12.89
C ALA A 282 -7.58 -24.58 -12.36
N GLU A 283 -8.71 -24.64 -13.06
CA GLU A 283 -9.83 -25.52 -12.70
C GLU A 283 -9.50 -27.00 -12.93
N ILE A 284 -8.78 -27.35 -14.00
CA ILE A 284 -8.25 -28.72 -14.21
C ILE A 284 -7.27 -29.07 -13.08
N GLN A 285 -6.37 -28.16 -12.73
CA GLN A 285 -5.40 -28.35 -11.66
C GLN A 285 -6.10 -28.49 -10.30
N LYS A 286 -7.16 -27.71 -10.05
CA LYS A 286 -8.01 -27.78 -8.85
C LYS A 286 -8.81 -29.09 -8.78
N ALA A 287 -9.38 -29.54 -9.90
CA ALA A 287 -10.10 -30.81 -9.98
C ALA A 287 -9.18 -32.02 -9.74
N ASN A 288 -7.93 -31.92 -10.19
CA ASN A 288 -6.90 -32.93 -9.97
C ASN A 288 -6.08 -32.69 -8.69
N LEU A 289 -6.36 -31.63 -7.94
CA LEU A 289 -5.54 -31.21 -6.80
C LEU A 289 -5.50 -32.29 -5.73
N SER A 290 -6.59 -33.02 -5.51
CA SER A 290 -6.64 -34.21 -4.64
C SER A 290 -5.55 -35.24 -4.96
N THR A 291 -5.41 -35.58 -6.24
CA THR A 291 -4.40 -36.53 -6.72
C THR A 291 -3.00 -35.91 -6.73
N LEU A 292 -2.87 -34.67 -7.24
CA LEU A 292 -1.59 -33.97 -7.30
C LEU A 292 -0.96 -33.73 -5.93
N CYS A 293 -1.76 -33.49 -4.89
CA CYS A 293 -1.23 -33.34 -3.53
C CYS A 293 -0.95 -34.68 -2.84
N ALA A 294 -1.62 -35.76 -3.26
CA ALA A 294 -1.35 -37.09 -2.71
C ALA A 294 0.01 -37.64 -3.19
N ASP A 295 0.40 -37.27 -4.41
CA ASP A 295 1.68 -37.65 -5.03
C ASP A 295 2.73 -36.53 -4.94
N LEU A 296 2.51 -35.51 -4.10
CA LEU A 296 3.39 -34.35 -4.00
C LEU A 296 4.73 -34.74 -3.38
N ASP A 297 5.79 -34.66 -4.15
CA ASP A 297 7.17 -34.62 -3.65
C ASP A 297 7.55 -33.16 -3.36
N PRO A 298 7.63 -32.74 -2.09
CA PRO A 298 7.88 -31.34 -1.73
C PRO A 298 9.24 -30.82 -2.22
N MET A 299 10.21 -31.71 -2.45
CA MET A 299 11.56 -31.31 -2.88
C MET A 299 11.62 -30.96 -4.37
N ASN A 300 10.65 -31.43 -5.17
CA ASN A 300 10.65 -31.32 -6.62
C ASN A 300 9.40 -30.64 -7.19
N ALA A 301 8.42 -30.32 -6.34
CA ALA A 301 7.18 -29.67 -6.76
C ALA A 301 7.34 -28.16 -6.96
N ASP A 302 6.56 -27.62 -7.90
CA ASP A 302 6.42 -26.17 -8.09
C ASP A 302 5.78 -25.51 -6.85
N VAL A 303 6.31 -24.35 -6.45
CA VAL A 303 5.84 -23.58 -5.28
C VAL A 303 4.34 -23.29 -5.35
N SER A 304 3.78 -23.09 -6.54
CA SER A 304 2.36 -22.83 -6.76
C SER A 304 1.51 -24.07 -6.46
N LEU A 305 2.01 -25.27 -6.78
CA LEU A 305 1.33 -26.52 -6.46
C LEU A 305 1.38 -26.80 -4.96
N ILE A 306 2.54 -26.61 -4.32
CA ILE A 306 2.69 -26.71 -2.86
C ILE A 306 1.68 -25.77 -2.17
N THR A 307 1.62 -24.52 -2.61
CA THR A 307 0.70 -23.50 -2.07
C THR A 307 -0.76 -23.89 -2.27
N ALA A 308 -1.13 -24.38 -3.46
CA ALA A 308 -2.49 -24.84 -3.74
C ALA A 308 -2.90 -26.02 -2.86
N CYS A 309 -2.00 -26.98 -2.65
CA CYS A 309 -2.22 -28.13 -1.76
C CYS A 309 -2.44 -27.71 -0.30
N VAL A 310 -1.57 -26.85 0.23
CA VAL A 310 -1.72 -26.28 1.58
C VAL A 310 -3.03 -25.49 1.73
N THR A 311 -3.43 -24.78 0.68
CA THR A 311 -4.65 -23.95 0.69
C THR A 311 -5.92 -24.80 0.61
N ARG A 312 -5.92 -25.91 -0.14
CA ARG A 312 -7.03 -26.87 -0.21
C ARG A 312 -7.37 -27.44 1.17
N ASP A 313 -6.34 -27.77 1.95
CA ASP A 313 -6.51 -28.40 3.25
C ASP A 313 -6.84 -27.38 4.36
N ARG A 314 -6.84 -26.06 4.07
CA ARG A 314 -7.14 -25.00 5.06
C ARG A 314 -8.47 -25.13 5.80
N PRO A 315 -9.60 -25.59 5.22
CA PRO A 315 -10.84 -25.80 5.96
C PRO A 315 -10.70 -26.92 7.00
N ASP A 316 -10.00 -28.01 6.64
CA ASP A 316 -9.74 -29.12 7.55
C ASP A 316 -8.71 -28.75 8.61
N ILE A 317 -7.68 -27.98 8.24
CA ILE A 317 -6.72 -27.37 9.18
C ILE A 317 -7.43 -26.40 10.13
N SER A 318 -8.32 -25.53 9.65
CA SER A 318 -9.10 -24.60 10.50
C SER A 318 -10.01 -25.33 11.47
N ASN A 319 -10.71 -26.38 11.00
CA ASN A 319 -11.55 -27.23 11.84
C ASN A 319 -10.73 -28.03 12.86
N ALA A 320 -9.54 -28.50 12.48
CA ALA A 320 -8.60 -29.15 13.38
C ALA A 320 -8.06 -28.16 14.43
N LYS A 321 -7.65 -26.95 14.02
CA LYS A 321 -7.23 -25.85 14.92
C LYS A 321 -8.29 -25.49 15.94
N ALA A 322 -9.56 -25.43 15.54
CA ALA A 322 -10.68 -25.19 16.45
C ALA A 322 -10.85 -26.32 17.48
N LYS A 323 -10.73 -27.59 17.04
CA LYS A 323 -10.78 -28.76 17.94
C LYS A 323 -9.60 -28.79 18.91
N PHE A 324 -8.40 -28.42 18.44
CA PHE A 324 -7.19 -28.45 19.25
C PHE A 324 -7.10 -27.29 20.24
N SER A 325 -7.60 -26.11 19.88
CA SER A 325 -7.74 -24.97 20.80
C SER A 325 -8.64 -25.28 22.01
N ALA A 326 -9.60 -26.19 21.85
CA ALA A 326 -10.49 -26.61 22.92
C ALA A 326 -9.85 -27.58 23.93
N ASN A 327 -8.80 -28.32 23.55
CA ASN A 327 -8.09 -29.26 24.43
C ASN A 327 -6.61 -29.42 24.02
N PRO A 328 -5.75 -28.41 24.27
CA PRO A 328 -4.40 -28.36 23.69
C PRO A 328 -3.40 -29.34 24.31
N GLY A 329 -3.61 -29.80 25.55
CA GLY A 329 -2.63 -30.60 26.30
C GLY A 329 -2.19 -31.91 25.60
N PRO A 330 -3.12 -32.80 25.20
CA PRO A 330 -2.77 -34.04 24.50
C PRO A 330 -2.08 -33.79 23.14
N GLU A 331 -2.42 -32.73 22.44
CA GLU A 331 -1.84 -32.41 21.13
C GLU A 331 -0.45 -31.80 21.23
N ILE A 332 -0.19 -30.98 22.25
CA ILE A 332 1.17 -30.53 22.58
C ILE A 332 2.06 -31.76 22.87
N ALA A 333 1.56 -32.74 23.61
CA ALA A 333 2.29 -33.98 23.85
C ALA A 333 2.54 -34.76 22.54
N ARG A 334 1.59 -34.79 21.61
CA ARG A 334 1.76 -35.39 20.28
C ARG A 334 2.76 -34.64 19.42
N CYS A 335 2.77 -33.30 19.42
CA CYS A 335 3.77 -32.49 18.74
C CYS A 335 5.18 -32.82 19.21
N ASN A 336 5.34 -32.89 20.52
CA ASN A 336 6.60 -33.20 21.17
C ASN A 336 7.08 -34.64 20.92
N ALA A 337 6.15 -35.60 20.80
CA ALA A 337 6.48 -37.02 20.59
C ALA A 337 6.67 -37.43 19.13
N THR A 338 6.22 -36.62 18.16
CA THR A 338 6.24 -36.95 16.72
C THR A 338 7.28 -36.11 16.01
N ILE A 339 8.23 -36.75 15.31
CA ILE A 339 9.22 -36.03 14.48
C ILE A 339 8.52 -35.27 13.37
N ASP A 340 9.10 -34.14 12.93
CA ASP A 340 8.44 -33.19 12.02
C ASP A 340 7.93 -33.87 10.73
N ASP A 341 8.70 -34.82 10.17
CA ASP A 341 8.38 -35.55 8.93
C ASP A 341 7.23 -36.57 9.07
N ASP A 342 6.92 -37.01 10.30
CA ASP A 342 5.89 -38.02 10.58
C ASP A 342 4.52 -37.40 10.93
N ARG A 343 4.41 -36.06 10.95
CA ARG A 343 3.18 -35.37 11.32
C ARG A 343 2.22 -35.30 10.13
N ASP A 344 0.96 -35.63 10.37
CA ASP A 344 -0.09 -35.29 9.41
C ASP A 344 -0.28 -33.76 9.30
N ALA A 345 -0.91 -33.28 8.22
CA ALA A 345 -1.05 -31.85 7.94
C ALA A 345 -1.78 -31.07 9.07
N ALA A 346 -2.71 -31.72 9.77
CA ALA A 346 -3.47 -31.10 10.84
C ALA A 346 -2.60 -30.96 12.12
N LEU A 347 -1.87 -32.00 12.48
CA LEU A 347 -0.92 -31.98 13.59
C LEU A 347 0.23 -31.01 13.28
N SER A 348 0.78 -31.04 12.07
CA SER A 348 1.83 -30.11 11.64
C SER A 348 1.40 -28.65 11.79
N ALA A 349 0.21 -28.29 11.28
CA ALA A 349 -0.30 -26.93 11.40
C ALA A 349 -0.54 -26.50 12.85
N PHE A 350 -1.01 -27.41 13.71
CA PHE A 350 -1.14 -27.13 15.14
C PHE A 350 0.21 -26.94 15.83
N CYS A 351 1.18 -27.82 15.56
CA CYS A 351 2.52 -27.71 16.14
C CYS A 351 3.21 -26.41 15.72
N THR A 352 3.07 -26.01 14.45
CA THR A 352 3.59 -24.71 13.97
C THR A 352 2.97 -23.54 14.73
N ASP A 353 1.64 -23.49 14.86
CA ASP A 353 0.97 -22.42 15.62
C ASP A 353 1.40 -22.42 17.10
N TYR A 354 1.50 -23.60 17.73
CA TYR A 354 1.96 -23.73 19.11
C TYR A 354 3.40 -23.26 19.29
N TYR A 355 4.33 -23.71 18.43
CA TYR A 355 5.74 -23.30 18.50
C TYR A 355 5.91 -21.80 18.22
N TRP A 356 5.16 -21.23 17.27
CA TRP A 356 5.16 -19.78 17.06
C TRP A 356 4.64 -19.02 18.27
N ALA A 357 3.53 -19.45 18.87
CA ALA A 357 3.02 -18.83 20.09
C ALA A 357 4.00 -18.97 21.28
N LEU A 358 4.69 -20.12 21.36
CA LEU A 358 5.72 -20.38 22.36
C LEU A 358 6.93 -19.47 22.17
N GLU A 359 7.44 -19.36 20.95
CA GLU A 359 8.55 -18.47 20.60
C GLU A 359 8.20 -17.00 20.84
N ASP A 360 7.00 -16.55 20.45
CA ASP A 360 6.54 -15.19 20.73
C ASP A 360 6.52 -14.93 22.24
N ARG A 361 6.02 -15.90 23.03
CA ARG A 361 5.98 -15.77 24.48
C ARG A 361 7.37 -15.79 25.11
N ILE A 362 8.29 -16.62 24.61
CA ILE A 362 9.69 -16.61 25.01
C ILE A 362 10.29 -15.23 24.69
N GLY A 363 10.03 -14.67 23.50
CA GLY A 363 10.50 -13.34 23.12
C GLY A 363 10.07 -12.25 24.09
N VAL A 364 8.80 -12.26 24.52
CA VAL A 364 8.29 -11.35 25.56
C VAL A 364 9.05 -11.49 26.89
N LEU A 365 9.34 -12.72 27.32
CA LEU A 365 10.09 -12.98 28.56
C LEU A 365 11.55 -12.49 28.43
N LEU A 366 12.21 -12.82 27.32
CA LEU A 366 13.61 -12.47 27.05
C LEU A 366 13.84 -10.97 26.90
N ALA A 367 12.84 -10.20 26.45
CA ALA A 367 12.91 -8.75 26.36
C ALA A 367 13.21 -8.08 27.72
N ASN A 368 12.99 -8.78 28.84
CA ASN A 368 13.22 -8.29 30.20
C ASN A 368 14.32 -9.05 30.97
N ASP A 369 14.92 -10.08 30.37
CA ASP A 369 15.87 -10.98 31.04
C ASP A 369 17.14 -11.13 30.19
N GLU A 370 18.05 -10.17 30.31
CA GLU A 370 19.30 -10.15 29.55
C GLU A 370 20.15 -11.41 29.75
N PRO A 371 20.32 -11.95 30.98
CA PRO A 371 21.01 -13.22 31.17
C PRO A 371 20.37 -14.37 30.39
N ALA A 372 19.04 -14.49 30.40
CA ALA A 372 18.35 -15.52 29.64
C ALA A 372 18.52 -15.33 28.13
N ARG A 373 18.43 -14.09 27.65
CA ARG A 373 18.59 -13.75 26.24
C ARG A 373 20.01 -14.03 25.74
N ALA A 374 21.03 -13.73 26.55
CA ALA A 374 22.41 -14.03 26.19
C ALA A 374 22.66 -15.54 26.03
N ILE A 375 21.94 -16.36 26.80
CA ILE A 375 21.99 -17.82 26.70
C ILE A 375 21.20 -18.30 25.47
N LEU A 376 19.95 -17.86 25.31
CA LEU A 376 19.00 -18.39 24.32
C LEU A 376 19.13 -17.77 22.92
N CYS A 377 19.69 -16.58 22.80
CA CYS A 377 19.85 -15.82 21.55
C CYS A 377 21.30 -15.38 21.32
N GLY A 378 22.24 -16.05 21.98
CA GLY A 378 23.66 -15.81 21.82
C GLY A 378 24.21 -16.46 20.53
N PRO A 379 25.46 -16.17 20.17
CA PRO A 379 26.12 -16.81 19.04
C PRO A 379 26.25 -18.34 19.21
N GLU A 380 26.27 -18.83 20.45
CA GLU A 380 26.30 -20.26 20.76
C GLU A 380 24.95 -20.96 20.53
N SER A 381 23.85 -20.21 20.42
CA SER A 381 22.50 -20.69 20.11
C SER A 381 22.23 -20.73 18.59
N GLY A 382 23.23 -20.52 17.75
CA GLY A 382 23.08 -20.39 16.29
C GLY A 382 22.63 -18.99 15.83
N GLY A 383 22.39 -18.05 16.75
CA GLY A 383 21.95 -16.69 16.45
C GLY A 383 20.46 -16.61 16.05
N PRO A 384 19.98 -15.42 15.62
CA PRO A 384 18.59 -15.22 15.20
C PRO A 384 18.18 -16.00 13.93
N ASP A 385 19.14 -16.64 13.27
CA ASP A 385 18.97 -17.41 12.04
C ASP A 385 18.88 -18.93 12.29
N ASP A 386 18.97 -19.39 13.54
CA ASP A 386 18.64 -20.77 13.91
C ASP A 386 17.12 -20.94 14.00
N ASP A 387 16.58 -21.91 13.25
CA ASP A 387 15.15 -22.17 13.07
C ASP A 387 14.41 -22.49 14.38
N SER A 388 15.13 -22.81 15.46
CA SER A 388 14.53 -23.31 16.70
C SER A 388 13.97 -22.23 17.64
N LEU A 389 14.52 -21.00 17.60
CA LEU A 389 14.14 -19.86 18.45
C LEU A 389 14.25 -18.50 17.74
N GLY A 390 14.56 -18.47 16.44
CA GLY A 390 14.86 -17.25 15.70
C GLY A 390 13.76 -16.19 15.81
N ARG A 391 12.48 -16.58 15.79
CA ARG A 391 11.36 -15.64 15.94
C ARG A 391 11.33 -15.02 17.33
N GLY A 392 11.42 -15.85 18.38
CA GLY A 392 11.44 -15.37 19.76
C GLY A 392 12.61 -14.43 20.04
N CYS A 393 13.78 -14.71 19.48
CA CYS A 393 14.96 -13.86 19.63
C CYS A 393 14.84 -12.52 18.88
N ARG A 394 14.28 -12.51 17.67
CA ARG A 394 13.95 -11.28 16.93
C ARG A 394 12.93 -10.44 17.70
N LEU A 395 11.86 -11.05 18.17
CA LEU A 395 10.82 -10.37 18.94
C LEU A 395 11.35 -9.80 20.28
N ALA A 396 12.23 -10.53 20.98
CA ALA A 396 12.90 -10.03 22.18
C ALA A 396 13.75 -8.79 21.89
N LEU A 397 14.45 -8.80 20.75
CA LEU A 397 15.25 -7.68 20.29
C LEU A 397 14.34 -6.49 19.95
N GLU A 398 13.27 -6.69 19.17
CA GLU A 398 12.27 -5.67 18.83
C GLU A 398 11.67 -5.01 20.09
N PHE A 399 11.21 -5.79 21.07
CA PHE A 399 10.67 -5.23 22.32
C PHE A 399 11.67 -4.40 23.11
N ARG A 400 12.96 -4.76 23.05
CA ARG A 400 14.02 -3.97 23.67
C ARG A 400 14.30 -2.71 22.89
N GLN A 401 14.38 -2.79 21.57
CA GLN A 401 14.51 -1.63 20.69
C GLN A 401 13.38 -0.63 20.96
N ASP A 402 12.14 -1.10 20.99
CA ASP A 402 10.95 -0.29 21.30
C ASP A 402 11.04 0.37 22.67
N ARG A 403 11.57 -0.33 23.67
CA ARG A 403 11.75 0.24 25.01
C ARG A 403 12.84 1.30 25.00
N THR A 404 13.97 1.03 24.36
CA THR A 404 15.08 1.96 24.21
C THR A 404 14.62 3.23 23.48
N ILE A 405 13.88 3.08 22.37
CA ILE A 405 13.28 4.20 21.65
C ILE A 405 12.31 4.97 22.56
N ARG A 406 11.41 4.27 23.27
CA ARG A 406 10.48 4.91 24.22
C ARG A 406 11.20 5.70 25.32
N GLN A 407 12.25 5.13 25.91
CA GLN A 407 13.08 5.81 26.92
C GLN A 407 13.75 7.06 26.34
N MET A 408 14.27 7.00 25.12
CA MET A 408 14.82 8.19 24.46
C MET A 408 13.75 9.26 24.22
N LEU A 409 12.51 8.85 23.96
CA LEU A 409 11.38 9.76 23.75
C LEU A 409 10.80 10.35 25.05
N GLU A 410 11.18 9.84 26.23
CA GLU A 410 10.77 10.37 27.55
C GLU A 410 11.52 11.67 27.92
N ASP A 411 12.70 11.92 27.35
CA ASP A 411 13.43 13.19 27.46
C ASP A 411 13.66 13.82 26.07
N PRO A 412 12.65 14.51 25.54
CA PRO A 412 12.71 15.11 24.20
C PRO A 412 13.84 16.14 24.05
N SER A 413 14.22 16.83 25.12
CA SER A 413 15.22 17.91 25.10
C SER A 413 16.63 17.36 24.87
N THR A 414 16.97 16.28 25.58
CA THR A 414 18.22 15.55 25.38
C THR A 414 18.25 14.86 24.02
N LEU A 415 17.12 14.27 23.60
CA LEU A 415 17.02 13.61 22.29
C LEU A 415 17.24 14.60 21.14
N GLU A 416 16.67 15.80 21.20
CA GLU A 416 16.83 16.83 20.14
C GLU A 416 18.30 17.19 19.91
N GLY A 417 19.07 17.40 21.00
CA GLY A 417 20.52 17.63 20.91
C GLY A 417 21.27 16.46 20.27
N ARG A 418 20.91 15.22 20.63
CA ARG A 418 21.50 14.00 20.04
C ARG A 418 21.12 13.84 18.57
N CYS A 419 19.90 14.21 18.18
CA CYS A 419 19.42 14.16 16.80
C CYS A 419 20.10 15.18 15.89
N ALA A 420 20.45 16.36 16.41
CA ALA A 420 21.20 17.38 15.71
C ALA A 420 22.68 17.00 15.55
N ALA A 421 23.26 16.33 16.56
CA ALA A 421 24.66 15.92 16.58
C ALA A 421 24.94 14.55 15.92
N LYS A 422 23.91 13.82 15.48
CA LYS A 422 24.08 12.47 14.94
C LYS A 422 24.88 12.49 13.63
N GLY A 423 25.97 11.72 13.59
CA GLY A 423 26.75 11.47 12.37
C GLY A 423 26.19 10.33 11.53
N PRO A 424 26.82 10.00 10.39
CA PRO A 424 26.42 8.88 9.54
C PRO A 424 26.54 7.51 10.25
N ASP A 425 27.46 7.39 11.22
CA ASP A 425 27.67 6.17 12.01
C ASP A 425 26.81 6.13 13.29
N ALA A 426 25.73 6.91 13.34
CA ALA A 426 24.84 6.92 14.49
C ALA A 426 24.18 5.56 14.70
N ASP A 427 24.11 5.14 15.97
CA ASP A 427 23.36 3.95 16.37
C ASP A 427 21.94 3.98 15.79
N ILE A 428 21.51 2.86 15.19
CA ILE A 428 20.24 2.77 14.48
C ILE A 428 19.04 3.08 15.39
N TRP A 429 19.12 2.81 16.69
CA TRP A 429 18.06 3.13 17.65
C TRP A 429 17.96 4.64 17.89
N LEU A 430 19.09 5.36 17.88
CA LEU A 430 19.07 6.82 17.89
C LEU A 430 18.44 7.37 16.61
N VAL A 431 18.73 6.80 15.44
CA VAL A 431 18.10 7.20 14.17
C VAL A 431 16.57 7.03 14.24
N MET A 432 16.10 5.87 14.69
CA MET A 432 14.67 5.57 14.85
C MET A 432 13.99 6.43 15.92
N ALA A 433 14.66 6.71 17.04
CA ALA A 433 14.15 7.62 18.06
C ALA A 433 14.04 9.06 17.54
N CYS A 434 15.02 9.53 16.77
CA CYS A 434 14.98 10.84 16.13
C CYS A 434 13.86 10.97 15.11
N PHE A 435 13.64 9.93 14.31
CA PHE A 435 12.51 9.88 13.39
C PHE A 435 11.17 9.95 14.15
N ASN A 436 10.97 9.09 15.15
CA ASN A 436 9.77 9.09 15.99
C ASN A 436 9.55 10.43 16.70
N HIS A 437 10.62 11.06 17.18
CA HIS A 437 10.55 12.38 17.81
C HIS A 437 10.12 13.46 16.81
N ARG A 438 10.66 13.44 15.59
CA ARG A 438 10.23 14.33 14.50
C ARG A 438 8.77 14.11 14.16
N VAL A 439 8.33 12.85 14.00
CA VAL A 439 6.92 12.51 13.75
C VAL A 439 6.02 13.01 14.88
N ARG A 440 6.41 12.88 16.15
CA ARG A 440 5.66 13.43 17.30
C ARG A 440 5.59 14.95 17.27
N LYS A 441 6.67 15.65 16.92
CA LYS A 441 6.67 17.13 16.77
C LYS A 441 5.77 17.56 15.62
N ASP A 442 5.88 16.90 14.48
CA ASP A 442 5.07 17.19 13.29
C ASP A 442 3.58 16.90 13.57
N ARG A 443 3.27 15.82 14.29
CA ARG A 443 1.93 15.50 14.78
C ARG A 443 1.39 16.55 15.74
N ALA A 444 2.18 16.98 16.74
CA ALA A 444 1.75 17.99 17.70
C ALA A 444 1.47 19.34 17.01
N LEU A 445 2.33 19.72 16.07
CA LEU A 445 2.15 20.91 15.25
C LEU A 445 0.89 20.79 14.37
N LEU A 446 0.67 19.64 13.74
CA LEU A 446 -0.52 19.38 12.94
C LEU A 446 -1.80 19.45 13.80
N ILE A 447 -1.80 18.89 15.01
CA ILE A 447 -2.92 19.01 15.96
C ILE A 447 -3.21 20.47 16.29
N ASP A 448 -2.18 21.28 16.54
CA ASP A 448 -2.34 22.72 16.81
C ASP A 448 -2.92 23.44 15.59
N LEU A 449 -2.36 23.23 14.39
CA LEU A 449 -2.89 23.79 13.15
C LEU A 449 -4.36 23.39 12.90
N VAL A 450 -4.71 22.15 13.18
CA VAL A 450 -6.07 21.64 13.00
C VAL A 450 -7.04 22.22 14.05
N SER A 451 -6.59 22.41 15.28
CA SER A 451 -7.46 22.77 16.41
C SER A 451 -7.52 24.27 16.71
N ASN A 452 -6.52 25.05 16.28
CA ASN A 452 -6.36 26.46 16.60
C ASN A 452 -6.41 27.32 15.31
N PRO A 453 -7.54 28.02 15.05
CA PRO A 453 -7.67 28.88 13.87
C PRO A 453 -6.59 29.95 13.75
N ALA A 454 -6.17 30.57 14.86
CA ALA A 454 -5.14 31.61 14.81
C ALA A 454 -3.75 31.04 14.45
N ALA A 455 -3.40 29.85 14.96
CA ALA A 455 -2.16 29.18 14.57
C ALA A 455 -2.17 28.76 13.10
N TYR A 456 -3.33 28.26 12.63
CA TYR A 456 -3.56 27.95 11.24
C TYR A 456 -3.44 29.18 10.33
N ASP A 457 -4.12 30.27 10.65
CA ASP A 457 -4.05 31.50 9.83
C ASP A 457 -2.64 32.08 9.81
N ALA A 458 -1.91 32.02 10.93
CA ALA A 458 -0.55 32.52 11.03
C ALA A 458 0.47 31.69 10.23
N GLN A 459 0.37 30.35 10.26
CA GLN A 459 1.34 29.46 9.61
C GLN A 459 0.93 29.03 8.21
N CYS A 460 -0.37 28.79 8.03
CA CYS A 460 -0.96 28.27 6.82
C CYS A 460 -1.76 29.32 6.04
N GLY A 461 -2.07 30.50 6.57
CA GLY A 461 -2.87 31.51 5.86
C GLY A 461 -2.22 32.02 4.57
N TYR A 462 -0.89 32.03 4.49
CA TYR A 462 -0.18 32.28 3.22
C TYR A 462 -0.44 31.17 2.20
N TYR A 463 -0.48 29.92 2.66
CA TYR A 463 -0.67 28.75 1.82
C TYR A 463 -2.14 28.43 1.56
N ALA A 464 -3.07 28.86 2.43
CA ALA A 464 -4.49 28.51 2.39
C ALA A 464 -5.18 28.74 1.04
N PRO A 465 -4.86 29.81 0.27
CA PRO A 465 -5.38 29.99 -1.09
C PRO A 465 -4.89 28.93 -2.09
N PHE A 466 -3.77 28.27 -1.79
CA PHE A 466 -3.09 27.26 -2.62
C PHE A 466 -3.35 25.82 -2.16
N LEU A 467 -3.93 25.63 -0.97
CA LEU A 467 -4.12 24.32 -0.32
C LEU A 467 -5.49 23.69 -0.59
N GLY A 468 -6.22 24.21 -1.57
CA GLY A 468 -7.57 23.78 -1.92
C GLY A 468 -7.68 22.32 -2.33
N ASP A 469 -6.82 21.80 -3.22
CA ASP A 469 -7.15 20.53 -3.92
C ASP A 469 -5.97 19.72 -4.50
N THR A 470 -4.74 19.77 -3.95
CA THR A 470 -3.66 18.91 -4.49
C THR A 470 -2.63 18.43 -3.47
N VAL A 471 -2.21 17.16 -3.65
CA VAL A 471 -1.04 16.48 -3.05
C VAL A 471 0.19 17.41 -3.02
N PRO A 472 1.08 17.34 -2.01
CA PRO A 472 2.05 18.42 -1.73
C PRO A 472 2.93 18.82 -2.90
N LEU A 473 3.16 20.13 -3.00
CA LEU A 473 4.24 20.78 -3.74
C LEU A 473 5.60 20.43 -3.08
N ASP A 474 6.56 20.04 -3.91
CA ASP A 474 8.00 19.92 -3.68
C ASP A 474 8.51 19.86 -2.23
N GLY A 475 8.15 18.80 -1.49
CA GLY A 475 8.88 18.35 -0.30
C GLY A 475 9.08 19.37 0.84
N HIS A 476 8.47 20.56 0.77
CA HIS A 476 8.65 21.58 1.78
C HIS A 476 7.81 21.18 3.00
N PRO A 477 8.42 20.96 4.19
CA PRO A 477 7.72 20.38 5.33
C PRO A 477 6.48 21.18 5.78
N TYR A 478 6.45 22.48 5.47
CA TYR A 478 5.35 23.39 5.81
C TYR A 478 4.14 23.25 4.88
N GLU A 479 4.35 23.02 3.58
CA GLU A 479 3.27 22.90 2.59
C GLU A 479 2.52 21.58 2.76
N THR A 480 3.26 20.49 2.99
CA THR A 480 2.66 19.18 3.29
C THR A 480 1.81 19.24 4.57
N ARG A 481 2.33 19.88 5.63
CA ARG A 481 1.61 19.99 6.91
C ARG A 481 0.37 20.86 6.79
N CYS A 482 0.44 22.00 6.10
CA CYS A 482 -0.70 22.87 5.94
C CYS A 482 -1.76 22.25 5.02
N SER A 483 -1.38 21.51 3.97
CA SER A 483 -2.31 20.73 3.14
C SER A 483 -3.09 19.72 3.97
N VAL A 484 -2.39 18.88 4.71
CA VAL A 484 -3.01 17.88 5.60
C VAL A 484 -3.88 18.57 6.68
N ALA A 485 -3.43 19.70 7.24
CA ALA A 485 -4.22 20.46 8.21
C ALA A 485 -5.51 21.02 7.59
N THR A 486 -5.45 21.52 6.35
CA THR A 486 -6.59 22.06 5.59
C THR A 486 -7.63 20.97 5.37
N GLU A 487 -7.19 19.81 4.89
CA GLU A 487 -8.03 18.65 4.62
C GLU A 487 -8.72 18.15 5.89
N ILE A 488 -7.97 17.94 6.98
CA ILE A 488 -8.55 17.52 8.26
C ILE A 488 -9.55 18.56 8.76
N ARG A 489 -9.24 19.87 8.66
CA ARG A 489 -10.16 20.94 9.07
C ARG A 489 -11.45 20.93 8.23
N SER A 490 -11.34 20.71 6.92
CA SER A 490 -12.48 20.57 6.01
C SER A 490 -13.36 19.38 6.39
N ASN A 491 -12.75 18.21 6.61
CA ASN A 491 -13.45 16.99 7.02
C ASN A 491 -14.06 17.08 8.44
N MET A 492 -13.52 17.94 9.31
CA MET A 492 -14.10 18.25 10.62
C MET A 492 -15.28 19.21 10.58
N GLN A 493 -15.55 19.92 9.47
CA GLN A 493 -16.70 20.84 9.39
C GLN A 493 -18.06 20.11 9.52
N GLY A 494 -18.09 18.79 9.29
CA GLY A 494 -19.24 17.92 9.56
C GLY A 494 -19.40 17.43 11.00
N LEU A 495 -18.42 17.66 11.89
CA LEU A 495 -18.55 17.37 13.33
C LEU A 495 -19.29 18.52 14.01
N SER A 496 -20.27 18.21 14.87
CA SER A 496 -20.98 19.25 15.63
C SER A 496 -19.98 20.17 16.36
N ALA A 497 -20.30 21.46 16.47
CA ALA A 497 -19.50 22.43 17.22
C ALA A 497 -19.19 22.01 18.66
N ASN A 498 -19.94 21.05 19.21
CA ASN A 498 -19.80 20.48 20.55
C ASN A 498 -18.88 19.24 20.63
N ALA A 499 -18.22 18.84 19.54
CA ALA A 499 -17.28 17.73 19.57
C ALA A 499 -16.11 18.04 20.54
N VAL A 500 -15.94 17.17 21.53
CA VAL A 500 -14.96 17.33 22.61
C VAL A 500 -13.54 17.30 22.02
N PRO A 501 -12.56 18.08 22.52
CA PRO A 501 -11.18 18.08 21.99
C PRO A 501 -10.55 16.69 21.82
N ALA A 502 -10.92 15.73 22.66
CA ALA A 502 -10.48 14.33 22.55
C ALA A 502 -10.95 13.63 21.26
N GLN A 503 -12.16 13.94 20.76
CA GLN A 503 -12.68 13.37 19.50
C GLN A 503 -11.94 13.95 18.29
N LYS A 504 -11.62 15.25 18.31
CA LYS A 504 -10.82 15.90 17.27
C LYS A 504 -9.39 15.37 17.26
N ALA A 505 -8.77 15.21 18.44
CA ALA A 505 -7.45 14.62 18.59
C ALA A 505 -7.38 13.16 18.10
N LYS A 506 -8.43 12.35 18.37
CA LYS A 506 -8.52 10.96 17.91
C LYS A 506 -8.76 10.85 16.40
N CYS A 507 -9.49 11.80 15.79
CA CYS A 507 -9.61 11.87 14.33
C CYS A 507 -8.27 12.19 13.66
N VAL A 508 -7.52 13.17 14.19
CA VAL A 508 -6.15 13.47 13.73
C VAL A 508 -5.23 12.27 13.90
N GLU A 509 -5.34 11.53 15.01
CA GLU A 509 -4.56 10.32 15.26
C GLU A 509 -4.82 9.22 14.22
N LEU A 510 -6.09 8.97 13.85
CA LEU A 510 -6.44 7.99 12.83
C LEU A 510 -5.96 8.39 11.43
N TYR A 511 -6.03 9.68 11.07
CA TYR A 511 -5.49 10.20 9.80
C TYR A 511 -3.96 10.06 9.69
N ILE A 512 -3.23 10.19 10.81
CA ILE A 512 -1.78 10.07 10.84
C ILE A 512 -1.31 8.61 10.88
N VAL A 513 -2.06 7.73 11.55
CA VAL A 513 -1.69 6.31 11.73
C VAL A 513 -2.10 5.43 10.54
N LEU A 514 -3.08 5.85 9.74
CA LEU A 514 -3.52 5.13 8.55
C LEU A 514 -3.28 5.96 7.26
N PRO A 515 -2.01 6.28 6.92
CA PRO A 515 -1.72 6.88 5.63
C PRO A 515 -2.07 5.85 4.53
N GLY A 516 -3.23 6.00 3.89
CA GLY A 516 -3.72 5.09 2.85
C GLY A 516 -5.19 4.68 2.96
N ALA A 517 -5.86 4.91 4.10
CA ALA A 517 -7.32 4.89 4.13
C ALA A 517 -7.80 6.18 3.45
N GLY A 518 -8.31 6.07 2.21
CA GLY A 518 -8.51 7.20 1.28
C GLY A 518 -9.13 8.48 1.86
N THR A 519 -8.94 9.57 1.11
CA THR A 519 -9.24 11.00 1.35
C THR A 519 -10.67 11.38 1.79
N HIS A 520 -11.51 10.41 2.15
CA HIS A 520 -12.89 10.62 2.57
C HIS A 520 -13.31 9.69 3.72
N PHE A 521 -12.45 9.41 4.69
CA PHE A 521 -12.91 8.83 5.97
C PHE A 521 -13.52 9.95 6.82
N PRO A 522 -14.85 10.03 6.99
CA PRO A 522 -15.41 11.02 7.89
C PRO A 522 -15.03 10.63 9.32
N CYS A 523 -14.69 11.61 10.15
CA CYS A 523 -14.25 11.38 11.54
C CYS A 523 -15.26 10.54 12.36
N SER A 524 -16.55 10.52 11.96
CA SER A 524 -17.58 9.65 12.54
C SER A 524 -17.34 8.15 12.30
N SER A 525 -16.82 7.77 11.14
CA SER A 525 -16.50 6.37 10.79
C SER A 525 -15.22 5.89 11.46
N ALA A 526 -14.23 6.78 11.62
CA ALA A 526 -12.98 6.47 12.30
C ALA A 526 -13.21 6.12 13.79
N ALA A 527 -14.15 6.81 14.45
CA ALA A 527 -14.55 6.48 15.81
C ALA A 527 -15.19 5.07 15.94
N ALA A 528 -15.91 4.61 14.92
CA ALA A 528 -16.49 3.26 14.87
C ALA A 528 -15.43 2.17 14.60
N VAL A 529 -14.46 2.46 13.71
CA VAL A 529 -13.32 1.55 13.46
C VAL A 529 -12.44 1.39 14.70
N ALA A 530 -12.20 2.46 15.45
CA ALA A 530 -11.46 2.41 16.70
C ALA A 530 -12.18 1.61 17.80
N ALA A 531 -13.52 1.55 17.78
CA ALA A 531 -14.30 0.70 18.69
C ALA A 531 -14.19 -0.79 18.32
N ASN A 532 -14.14 -1.11 17.02
CA ASN A 532 -14.03 -2.49 16.53
C ASN A 532 -12.60 -3.08 16.69
N PHE A 533 -11.55 -2.25 16.62
CA PHE A 533 -10.18 -2.70 16.89
C PHE A 533 -10.02 -3.19 18.34
N ASP A 534 -10.68 -2.53 19.29
CA ASP A 534 -10.68 -2.90 20.71
C ASP A 534 -11.41 -4.24 20.97
N GLU A 535 -12.44 -4.56 20.17
CA GLU A 535 -13.20 -5.83 20.28
C GLU A 535 -12.45 -7.05 19.68
N SER A 536 -11.64 -6.86 18.63
CA SER A 536 -10.91 -7.97 17.98
C SER A 536 -9.77 -8.55 18.84
N ALA A 537 -9.24 -7.78 19.79
CA ALA A 537 -8.24 -8.21 20.76
C ALA A 537 -8.83 -9.14 21.86
N GLY A 538 -10.15 -9.35 21.85
CA GLY A 538 -10.88 -10.06 22.91
C GLY A 538 -11.42 -11.44 22.57
N GLN A 539 -11.06 -12.06 21.42
CA GLN A 539 -11.46 -13.45 21.18
C GLN A 539 -10.62 -14.42 22.03
N ASP A 540 -11.35 -15.22 22.80
CA ASP A 540 -10.89 -15.89 24.00
C ASP A 540 -10.07 -17.18 23.72
N LEU A 541 -8.75 -17.03 23.55
CA LEU A 541 -7.76 -18.12 23.44
C LEU A 541 -7.23 -18.64 24.81
N ARG A 542 -8.02 -18.50 25.89
CA ARG A 542 -7.60 -18.75 27.29
C ARG A 542 -6.87 -20.08 27.57
N PRO A 543 -7.23 -21.25 26.98
CA PRO A 543 -6.56 -22.52 27.29
C PRO A 543 -5.15 -22.62 26.70
N LEU A 544 -4.99 -22.41 25.39
CA LEU A 544 -3.70 -22.50 24.69
C LEU A 544 -2.68 -21.48 25.23
N THR A 545 -3.15 -20.25 25.49
CA THR A 545 -2.32 -19.18 26.07
C THR A 545 -1.75 -19.53 27.45
N SER A 546 -2.47 -20.32 28.26
CA SER A 546 -1.99 -20.77 29.57
C SER A 546 -0.85 -21.79 29.48
N PHE A 547 -0.94 -22.78 28.58
CA PHE A 547 0.10 -23.78 28.34
C PHE A 547 1.36 -23.13 27.74
N VAL A 548 1.17 -22.34 26.69
CA VAL A 548 2.24 -21.56 26.04
C VAL A 548 3.02 -20.73 27.05
N ARG A 549 2.30 -20.05 27.96
CA ARG A 549 2.93 -19.28 29.04
C ARG A 549 3.76 -20.15 29.97
N THR A 550 3.19 -21.25 30.49
CA THR A 550 3.87 -22.12 31.44
C THR A 550 5.09 -22.81 30.82
N ASP A 551 5.01 -23.25 29.57
CA ASP A 551 6.13 -23.89 28.89
C ASP A 551 7.24 -22.87 28.56
N ALA A 552 6.90 -21.67 28.08
CA ALA A 552 7.87 -20.60 27.86
C ALA A 552 8.62 -20.23 29.15
N GLU A 553 7.90 -20.09 30.27
CA GLU A 553 8.49 -19.82 31.58
C GLU A 553 9.42 -20.96 32.03
N ARG A 554 9.03 -22.22 31.77
CA ARG A 554 9.85 -23.40 32.08
C ARG A 554 11.13 -23.43 31.25
N ILE A 555 11.05 -23.17 29.95
CA ILE A 555 12.20 -23.14 29.03
C ILE A 555 13.20 -22.06 29.45
N VAL A 556 12.73 -20.84 29.71
CA VAL A 556 13.59 -19.73 30.14
C VAL A 556 14.25 -20.05 31.49
N ALA A 557 13.48 -20.57 32.46
CA ALA A 557 14.03 -20.93 33.77
C ALA A 557 15.06 -22.05 33.69
N ALA A 558 14.80 -23.10 32.89
CA ALA A 558 15.69 -24.24 32.75
C ALA A 558 16.98 -23.87 32.03
N SER A 559 16.90 -23.07 30.96
CA SER A 559 18.08 -22.57 30.22
C SER A 559 19.00 -21.74 31.12
N LYS A 560 18.41 -20.90 31.99
CA LYS A 560 19.17 -20.15 33.01
C LYS A 560 19.86 -21.06 34.03
N ALA A 561 19.16 -22.09 34.51
CA ALA A 561 19.69 -23.02 35.50
C ALA A 561 20.88 -23.82 34.93
N GLN A 562 20.80 -24.21 33.66
CA GLN A 562 21.83 -25.00 32.98
C GLN A 562 22.95 -24.16 32.35
N ARG A 563 22.74 -22.84 32.21
CA ARG A 563 23.63 -21.93 31.47
C ARG A 563 23.87 -22.39 30.02
N SER A 564 22.88 -23.02 29.42
CA SER A 564 22.88 -23.55 28.06
C SER A 564 21.48 -23.39 27.48
N PRO A 565 21.31 -23.19 26.15
CA PRO A 565 20.00 -23.23 25.52
C PRO A 565 19.32 -24.59 25.81
N MET A 566 18.10 -24.57 26.35
CA MET A 566 17.19 -25.72 26.26
C MET A 566 16.15 -25.40 25.20
N LEU A 567 16.12 -26.17 24.12
CA LEU A 567 15.13 -25.97 23.07
C LEU A 567 13.81 -26.68 23.43
N PRO A 568 12.66 -26.25 22.89
CA PRO A 568 11.38 -26.94 23.06
C PRO A 568 11.47 -28.44 22.75
N LYS A 569 12.26 -28.81 21.73
CA LYS A 569 12.49 -30.20 21.30
C LYS A 569 13.31 -31.02 22.32
N ASP A 570 14.10 -30.38 23.17
CA ASP A 570 14.96 -31.04 24.16
C ASP A 570 14.22 -31.36 25.47
N MET A 571 13.03 -30.77 25.70
CA MET A 571 12.24 -31.02 26.91
C MET A 571 11.56 -32.39 26.95
N VAL A 572 11.66 -33.15 25.85
CA VAL A 572 10.97 -34.43 25.65
C VAL A 572 11.92 -35.62 25.86
N ARG A 573 13.22 -35.38 26.06
CA ARG A 573 14.21 -36.44 26.35
C ARG A 573 14.50 -36.60 27.83
#